data_AF-A0A2P7YWG3-F1
#
_entry.id   AF-A0A2P7YWG3-F1
#
_cell.length_a   1.000
_cell.length_b   1.000
_cell.length_c   1.000
_cell.angle_alpha   90.00
_cell.angle_beta   90.00
_cell.angle_gamma   90.00
#
_symmetry.space_group_name_H-M   'P 1'
#
loop_
_entity.id
_entity.type
_entity.pdbx_description
1 polymer ?
#
loop_
_entity_poly.entity_id
_entity_poly.type
_entity_poly.pdbx_seq_one_letter_code
_entity_poly.pdbx_strand_id
1 'polypeptide(L)'
;MELFTWRRGLHMPVSQLVVRATVSIHWIWTAYVLMEVGHTTLGAFFVSIGYDEPEDWTQLYGSLRNATSVRGFWGKFWHSITVPTYAFYSQIICRRGLGIDAGSGIEKTIVPMLIFTISGLMHSLVGWSLGDAALSRDLLFFFVNFLAAALETIIFKTASFKASRDRVPGTLRTIIGFCWVFTFFFHVAPLWMYPKIHYAFIKAGIQETL
;
A
#
# COMPACT_ATOMS: atom_id res chain seq x y z
N MET A 1 19.94 -6.23 -17.12
CA MET A 1 20.27 -6.16 -15.67
C MET A 1 20.29 -4.72 -15.11
N GLU A 2 20.46 -3.68 -15.94
CA GLU A 2 20.64 -2.29 -15.47
C GLU A 2 19.36 -1.59 -14.97
N LEU A 3 18.18 -1.97 -15.48
CA LEU A 3 16.90 -1.32 -15.11
C LEU A 3 16.51 -1.54 -13.64
N PHE A 4 17.03 -2.59 -13.02
CA PHE A 4 16.60 -3.11 -11.73
C PHE A 4 17.55 -2.84 -10.56
N THR A 5 18.67 -2.17 -10.81
CA THR A 5 19.62 -1.79 -9.75
C THR A 5 19.33 -0.38 -9.24
N TRP A 6 19.14 -0.25 -7.93
CA TRP A 6 19.00 1.04 -7.23
C TRP A 6 20.31 1.86 -7.28
N ARG A 7 21.41 1.27 -7.77
CA ARG A 7 22.76 1.86 -7.79
C ARG A 7 23.05 2.56 -9.11
N ARG A 8 22.61 3.80 -9.26
CA ARG A 8 23.32 4.83 -10.07
C ARG A 8 22.97 6.21 -9.55
N GLY A 9 23.96 7.11 -9.59
CA GLY A 9 23.90 8.48 -9.08
C GLY A 9 22.90 9.38 -9.82
N LEU A 10 23.01 10.69 -9.62
CA LEU A 10 22.06 11.75 -9.98
C LEU A 10 21.42 11.75 -11.40
N HIS A 11 21.83 10.87 -12.33
CA HIS A 11 21.31 10.79 -13.69
C HIS A 11 20.61 9.44 -13.94
N MET A 12 19.28 9.41 -13.83
CA MET A 12 18.44 8.30 -14.31
C MET A 12 18.03 8.53 -15.77
N PRO A 13 18.15 7.54 -16.68
CA PRO A 13 17.67 7.69 -18.05
C PRO A 13 16.15 7.87 -18.09
N VAL A 14 15.65 8.58 -19.12
CA VAL A 14 14.21 8.89 -19.27
C VAL A 14 13.35 7.63 -19.27
N SER A 15 13.82 6.55 -19.90
CA SER A 15 13.14 5.25 -19.91
C SER A 15 12.90 4.72 -18.49
N GLN A 16 13.89 4.83 -17.60
CA GLN A 16 13.77 4.40 -16.22
C GLN A 16 12.79 5.28 -15.42
N LEU A 17 12.77 6.59 -15.67
CA LEU A 17 11.81 7.50 -15.06
C LEU A 17 10.37 7.14 -15.48
N VAL A 18 10.16 6.88 -16.77
CA VAL A 18 8.85 6.48 -17.31
C VAL A 18 8.40 5.15 -16.71
N VAL A 19 9.27 4.14 -16.64
CA VAL A 19 8.94 2.85 -16.04
C VAL A 19 8.57 3.01 -14.56
N ARG A 20 9.35 3.79 -13.79
CA ARG A 20 9.03 4.06 -12.38
C ARG A 20 7.68 4.73 -12.21
N ALA A 21 7.42 5.82 -12.94
CA ALA A 21 6.15 6.54 -12.89
C ALA A 21 4.97 5.63 -13.26
N THR A 22 5.15 4.83 -14.32
CA THR A 22 4.14 3.88 -14.79
C THR A 22 3.84 2.85 -13.72
N VAL A 23 4.86 2.19 -13.16
CA VAL A 23 4.70 1.19 -12.11
C VAL A 23 3.97 1.77 -10.91
N SER A 24 4.36 2.95 -10.43
CA SER A 24 3.77 3.61 -9.24
C SER A 24 2.30 3.95 -9.36
N ILE A 25 1.80 4.15 -10.59
CA ILE A 25 0.39 4.42 -10.87
C ILE A 25 -0.34 3.11 -11.19
N HIS A 26 0.26 2.26 -12.01
CA HIS A 26 -0.36 1.05 -12.55
C HIS A 26 -0.80 0.08 -11.45
N TRP A 27 0.04 -0.17 -10.45
CA TRP A 27 -0.29 -1.13 -9.39
C TRP A 27 -1.54 -0.74 -8.59
N ILE A 28 -1.74 0.57 -8.37
CA ILE A 28 -2.86 1.14 -7.62
C ILE A 28 -4.15 0.87 -8.37
N TRP A 29 -4.19 1.28 -9.64
CA TRP A 29 -5.41 1.23 -10.44
C TRP A 29 -5.76 -0.18 -10.89
N THR A 30 -4.77 -1.01 -11.22
CA THR A 30 -5.01 -2.42 -11.54
C THR A 30 -5.65 -3.16 -10.37
N ALA A 31 -5.12 -2.98 -9.15
CA ALA A 31 -5.72 -3.58 -7.96
C ALA A 31 -7.12 -3.00 -7.66
N TYR A 32 -7.28 -1.67 -7.78
CA TYR A 32 -8.58 -1.00 -7.61
C TYR A 32 -9.65 -1.59 -8.52
N VAL A 33 -9.41 -1.61 -9.83
CA VAL A 33 -10.39 -2.08 -10.81
C VAL A 33 -10.68 -3.57 -10.60
N LEU A 34 -9.65 -4.40 -10.41
CA LEU A 34 -9.84 -5.84 -10.26
C LEU A 34 -10.65 -6.18 -9.01
N MET A 35 -10.35 -5.53 -7.87
CA MET A 35 -11.06 -5.77 -6.62
C MET A 35 -12.48 -5.20 -6.65
N GLU A 36 -12.66 -4.00 -7.19
CA GLU A 36 -13.98 -3.37 -7.29
C GLU A 36 -14.90 -4.19 -8.20
N VAL A 37 -14.44 -4.58 -9.40
CA VAL A 37 -15.23 -5.41 -10.32
C VAL A 37 -15.55 -6.76 -9.67
N GLY A 38 -14.57 -7.40 -9.02
CA GLY A 38 -14.79 -8.66 -8.32
C GLY A 38 -15.84 -8.52 -7.20
N HIS A 39 -15.73 -7.47 -6.38
CA HIS A 39 -16.64 -7.21 -5.28
C HIS A 39 -18.06 -6.88 -5.75
N THR A 40 -18.21 -6.00 -6.75
CA THR A 40 -19.53 -5.69 -7.30
C THR A 40 -20.16 -6.91 -7.98
N THR A 41 -19.38 -7.72 -8.69
CA THR A 41 -19.89 -8.92 -9.37
C THR A 41 -20.35 -9.98 -8.37
N LEU A 42 -19.54 -10.27 -7.34
CA LEU A 42 -19.91 -11.21 -6.29
C LEU A 42 -21.10 -10.69 -5.47
N GLY A 43 -21.13 -9.41 -5.14
CA GLY A 43 -22.26 -8.82 -4.43
C GLY A 43 -23.55 -8.88 -5.21
N ALA A 44 -23.52 -8.51 -6.50
CA ALA A 44 -24.69 -8.67 -7.37
C ALA A 44 -25.16 -10.13 -7.43
N PHE A 45 -24.24 -11.09 -7.51
CA PHE A 45 -24.57 -12.51 -7.51
C PHE A 45 -25.22 -12.95 -6.19
N PHE A 46 -24.60 -12.73 -5.03
CA PHE A 46 -25.10 -13.19 -3.74
C PHE A 46 -26.41 -12.50 -3.31
N VAL A 47 -26.56 -11.22 -3.63
CA VAL A 47 -27.83 -10.50 -3.43
C VAL A 47 -28.91 -11.06 -4.36
N SER A 48 -28.59 -11.35 -5.63
CA SER A 48 -29.60 -11.85 -6.59
C SER A 48 -30.17 -13.22 -6.22
N ILE A 49 -29.39 -14.08 -5.54
CA ILE A 49 -29.84 -15.39 -5.06
C ILE A 49 -30.45 -15.31 -3.64
N GLY A 50 -30.54 -14.12 -3.05
CA GLY A 50 -31.11 -13.88 -1.72
C GLY A 50 -30.25 -14.39 -0.56
N TYR A 51 -28.93 -14.53 -0.76
CA TYR A 51 -28.02 -14.99 0.29
C TYR A 51 -27.57 -13.85 1.21
N ASP A 52 -27.25 -12.69 0.61
CA ASP A 52 -26.84 -11.47 1.31
C ASP A 52 -27.81 -10.32 1.02
N GLU A 53 -27.86 -9.33 1.90
CA GLU A 53 -28.52 -8.05 1.65
C GLU A 53 -27.54 -7.06 0.99
N PRO A 54 -28.02 -6.06 0.22
CA PRO A 54 -27.16 -5.04 -0.39
C PRO A 54 -26.27 -4.31 0.63
N GLU A 55 -26.74 -4.14 1.87
CA GLU A 55 -26.03 -3.46 2.95
C GLU A 55 -24.81 -4.26 3.46
N ASP A 56 -24.78 -5.58 3.25
CA ASP A 56 -23.64 -6.43 3.62
C ASP A 56 -22.43 -6.16 2.71
N TRP A 57 -22.67 -5.66 1.49
CA TRP A 57 -21.66 -5.37 0.47
C TRP A 57 -21.22 -3.89 0.52
N THR A 58 -20.58 -3.52 1.62
CA THR A 58 -20.07 -2.14 1.81
C THR A 58 -18.91 -1.78 0.88
N GLN A 59 -18.75 -0.48 0.60
CA GLN A 59 -17.69 0.04 -0.27
C GLN A 59 -16.29 -0.43 0.17
N LEU A 60 -15.55 -1.04 -0.75
CA LEU A 60 -14.19 -1.50 -0.49
C LEU A 60 -13.21 -0.36 -0.24
N TYR A 61 -13.31 0.70 -1.05
CA TYR A 61 -12.40 1.83 -1.05
C TYR A 61 -13.08 3.07 -0.48
N GLY A 62 -12.31 3.90 0.22
CA GLY A 62 -12.79 5.21 0.66
C GLY A 62 -12.60 6.30 -0.40
N SER A 63 -12.85 7.55 -0.01
CA SER A 63 -12.66 8.69 -0.93
C SER A 63 -11.20 8.90 -1.31
N LEU A 64 -10.92 9.06 -2.61
CA LEU A 64 -9.60 9.42 -3.14
C LEU A 64 -9.05 10.71 -2.53
N ARG A 65 -9.91 11.63 -2.09
CA ARG A 65 -9.50 12.88 -1.42
C ARG A 65 -8.75 12.63 -0.10
N ASN A 66 -8.86 11.44 0.48
CA ASN A 66 -8.12 11.05 1.67
C ASN A 66 -6.70 10.56 1.37
N ALA A 67 -6.35 10.29 0.11
CA ALA A 67 -5.05 9.79 -0.32
C ALA A 67 -4.00 10.89 -0.50
N THR A 68 -4.01 11.91 0.37
CA THR A 68 -3.07 13.05 0.36
C THR A 68 -1.87 12.84 1.30
N SER A 69 -1.75 11.65 1.89
CA SER A 69 -0.60 11.22 2.70
C SER A 69 -0.53 9.69 2.66
N VAL A 70 0.62 9.08 2.93
CA VAL A 70 0.78 7.61 2.92
C VAL A 70 -0.13 6.96 3.97
N ARG A 71 -0.22 7.55 5.16
CA ARG A 71 -1.18 7.15 6.19
C ARG A 71 -2.63 7.27 5.71
N GLY A 72 -2.98 8.36 5.05
CA GLY A 72 -4.32 8.58 4.50
C GLY A 72 -4.65 7.59 3.39
N PHE A 73 -3.67 7.30 2.52
CA PHE A 73 -3.78 6.31 1.46
C PHE A 73 -4.15 4.94 2.05
N TRP A 74 -3.33 4.38 2.94
CA TRP A 74 -3.59 3.04 3.49
C TRP A 74 -4.72 2.98 4.51
N GLY A 75 -4.89 4.02 5.32
CA GLY A 75 -5.83 3.99 6.45
C GLY A 75 -7.24 4.52 6.14
N LYS A 76 -7.46 5.14 4.97
CA LYS A 76 -8.76 5.76 4.63
C LYS A 76 -9.19 5.57 3.18
N PHE A 77 -8.26 5.41 2.24
CA PHE A 77 -8.60 5.26 0.82
C PHE A 77 -8.53 3.81 0.36
N TRP A 78 -7.43 3.13 0.65
CA TRP A 78 -7.14 1.78 0.18
C TRP A 78 -8.15 0.75 0.71
N HIS A 79 -8.24 -0.40 0.03
CA HIS A 79 -9.26 -1.40 0.29
C HIS A 79 -9.29 -1.86 1.75
N SER A 80 -10.49 -2.00 2.31
CA SER A 80 -10.67 -2.42 3.71
C SER A 80 -10.76 -3.94 3.90
N ILE A 81 -10.85 -4.73 2.82
CA ILE A 81 -11.21 -6.17 2.87
C ILE A 81 -10.37 -7.01 3.84
N THR A 82 -9.06 -6.75 3.95
CA THR A 82 -8.16 -7.49 4.83
C THR A 82 -7.92 -6.83 6.19
N VAL A 83 -8.30 -5.56 6.34
CA VAL A 83 -7.95 -4.75 7.51
C VAL A 83 -8.59 -5.28 8.79
N PRO A 84 -9.90 -5.63 8.84
CA PRO A 84 -10.51 -6.19 10.04
C PRO A 84 -9.81 -7.47 10.52
N THR A 85 -9.54 -8.40 9.59
CA THR A 85 -8.87 -9.67 9.90
C THR A 85 -7.45 -9.43 10.42
N TYR A 86 -6.66 -8.61 9.74
CA TYR A 86 -5.29 -8.32 10.17
C TYR A 86 -5.27 -7.56 11.50
N ALA A 87 -6.21 -6.64 11.73
CA ALA A 87 -6.34 -5.92 12.98
C ALA A 87 -6.67 -6.85 14.14
N PHE A 88 -7.60 -7.81 13.94
CA PHE A 88 -7.96 -8.80 14.95
C PHE A 88 -6.75 -9.62 15.41
N TYR A 89 -6.02 -10.23 14.48
CA TYR A 89 -4.82 -11.01 14.84
C TYR A 89 -3.72 -10.14 15.44
N SER A 90 -3.52 -8.93 14.91
CA SER A 90 -2.54 -7.98 15.45
C SER A 90 -2.84 -7.58 16.89
N GLN A 91 -4.12 -7.37 17.24
CA GLN A 91 -4.55 -7.07 18.61
C GLN A 91 -4.34 -8.26 19.55
N ILE A 92 -4.60 -9.49 19.08
CA ILE A 92 -4.32 -10.70 19.87
C ILE A 92 -2.82 -10.81 20.16
N ILE A 93 -1.98 -10.68 19.14
CA ILE A 93 -0.51 -10.74 19.29
C ILE A 93 -0.04 -9.63 20.23
N CYS A 94 -0.52 -8.41 20.05
CA CYS A 94 -0.13 -7.25 20.84
C CYS A 94 -0.53 -7.41 22.32
N ARG A 95 -1.78 -7.77 22.60
CA ARG A 95 -2.31 -7.82 23.98
C ARG A 95 -1.92 -9.10 24.71
N ARG A 96 -2.11 -10.26 24.07
CA ARG A 96 -1.87 -11.57 24.70
C ARG A 96 -0.44 -12.06 24.52
N GLY A 97 0.19 -11.76 23.39
CA GLY A 97 1.57 -12.18 23.12
C GLY A 97 2.60 -11.28 23.78
N LEU A 98 2.41 -9.95 23.72
CA LEU A 98 3.37 -8.97 24.23
C LEU A 98 2.95 -8.31 25.55
N GLY A 99 1.75 -8.59 26.07
CA GLY A 99 1.26 -8.01 27.31
C GLY A 99 0.99 -6.50 27.23
N ILE A 100 0.74 -5.95 26.05
CA ILE A 100 0.50 -4.51 25.87
C ILE A 100 -0.94 -4.17 26.24
N ASP A 101 -1.10 -3.16 27.09
CA ASP A 101 -2.42 -2.69 27.53
C ASP A 101 -3.27 -2.17 26.38
N ALA A 102 -4.55 -2.53 26.41
CA ALA A 102 -5.54 -2.06 25.47
C ALA A 102 -5.74 -0.54 25.58
N GLY A 103 -5.82 0.14 24.44
CA GLY A 103 -5.98 1.59 24.31
C GLY A 103 -4.68 2.39 24.46
N SER A 104 -3.56 1.75 24.83
CA SER A 104 -2.28 2.41 25.03
C SER A 104 -1.73 3.06 23.75
N GLY A 105 -0.87 4.07 23.91
CA GLY A 105 -0.17 4.69 22.78
C GLY A 105 0.74 3.71 22.03
N ILE A 106 1.28 2.70 22.74
CA ILE A 106 2.11 1.64 22.19
C ILE A 106 1.26 0.73 21.30
N GLU A 107 0.08 0.29 21.77
CA GLU A 107 -0.83 -0.52 20.95
C GLU A 107 -1.18 0.19 19.63
N LYS A 108 -1.46 1.50 19.67
CA LYS A 108 -1.78 2.32 18.49
C LYS A 108 -0.64 2.42 17.48
N THR A 109 0.57 1.97 17.83
CA THR A 109 1.75 1.94 16.96
C THR A 109 2.07 0.51 16.53
N ILE A 110 2.04 -0.44 17.47
CA ILE A 110 2.37 -1.86 17.23
C ILE A 110 1.31 -2.56 16.39
N VAL A 111 0.01 -2.27 16.60
CA VAL A 111 -1.06 -2.90 15.81
C VAL A 111 -0.93 -2.57 14.32
N PRO A 112 -0.79 -1.30 13.90
CA PRO A 112 -0.50 -0.99 12.50
C PRO A 112 0.78 -1.65 11.98
N MET A 113 1.87 -1.67 12.77
CA MET A 113 3.11 -2.36 12.38
C MET A 113 2.85 -3.82 12.04
N LEU A 114 2.11 -4.54 12.90
CA LEU A 114 1.77 -5.94 12.69
C LEU A 114 0.84 -6.13 11.48
N ILE A 115 -0.13 -5.24 11.26
CA ILE A 115 -1.00 -5.28 10.07
C ILE A 115 -0.17 -5.22 8.79
N PHE A 116 0.78 -4.27 8.69
CA PHE A 116 1.66 -4.16 7.52
C PHE A 116 2.58 -5.38 7.39
N THR A 117 3.10 -5.91 8.50
CA THR A 117 3.93 -7.13 8.48
C THR A 117 3.14 -8.36 8.00
N ILE A 118 1.93 -8.59 8.53
CA ILE A 118 1.06 -9.70 8.10
C ILE A 118 0.71 -9.54 6.62
N SER A 119 0.36 -8.33 6.18
CA SER A 119 0.09 -8.05 4.78
C SER A 119 1.29 -8.37 3.89
N GLY A 120 2.49 -7.94 4.28
CA GLY A 120 3.72 -8.28 3.56
C GLY A 120 3.99 -9.76 3.48
N LEU A 121 3.78 -10.51 4.59
CA LEU A 121 3.92 -11.97 4.59
C LEU A 121 2.93 -12.63 3.62
N MET A 122 1.67 -12.19 3.61
CA MET A 122 0.67 -12.75 2.71
C MET A 122 1.01 -12.47 1.25
N HIS A 123 1.48 -11.26 0.93
CA HIS A 123 1.95 -10.94 -0.42
C HIS A 123 3.19 -11.74 -0.82
N SER A 124 4.14 -11.96 0.09
CA SER A 124 5.27 -12.86 -0.15
C SER A 124 4.80 -14.29 -0.43
N LEU A 125 3.89 -14.84 0.39
CA LEU A 125 3.40 -16.21 0.23
C LEU A 125 2.66 -16.42 -1.09
N VAL A 126 1.83 -15.47 -1.50
CA VAL A 126 1.17 -15.49 -2.81
C VAL A 126 2.19 -15.33 -3.94
N GLY A 127 3.17 -14.44 -3.78
CA GLY A 127 4.26 -14.31 -4.74
C GLY A 127 5.00 -15.64 -4.94
N TRP A 128 5.35 -16.29 -3.83
CA TRP A 128 6.04 -17.57 -3.83
C TRP A 128 5.25 -18.66 -4.57
N SER A 129 3.94 -18.78 -4.31
CA SER A 129 3.10 -19.78 -4.98
C SER A 129 2.95 -19.53 -6.49
N LEU A 130 3.13 -18.28 -6.93
CA LEU A 130 3.16 -17.88 -8.33
C LEU A 130 4.56 -17.95 -8.97
N GLY A 131 5.58 -18.35 -8.20
CA GLY A 131 6.95 -18.54 -8.65
C GLY A 131 7.90 -17.35 -8.43
N ASP A 132 7.46 -16.29 -7.73
CA ASP A 132 8.33 -15.18 -7.31
C ASP A 132 9.26 -15.62 -6.18
N ALA A 133 10.56 -15.34 -6.33
CA ALA A 133 11.58 -15.66 -5.33
C ALA A 133 11.96 -14.46 -4.45
N ALA A 134 11.48 -13.25 -4.76
CA ALA A 134 11.88 -12.01 -4.09
C ALA A 134 11.06 -11.69 -2.83
N LEU A 135 10.78 -12.70 -2.00
CA LEU A 135 9.85 -12.63 -0.87
C LEU A 135 10.13 -11.48 0.11
N SER A 136 11.42 -11.22 0.37
CA SER A 136 11.86 -10.15 1.28
C SER A 136 11.51 -8.75 0.76
N ARG A 137 11.26 -8.59 -0.54
CA ARG A 137 10.91 -7.31 -1.16
C ARG A 137 9.47 -6.90 -0.88
N ASP A 138 8.53 -7.85 -0.87
CA ASP A 138 7.15 -7.58 -0.45
C ASP A 138 7.15 -7.10 1.01
N LEU A 139 7.80 -7.85 1.91
CA LEU A 139 7.93 -7.46 3.32
C LEU A 139 8.54 -6.06 3.50
N LEU A 140 9.63 -5.78 2.79
CA LEU A 140 10.29 -4.48 2.85
C LEU A 140 9.35 -3.35 2.37
N PHE A 141 8.60 -3.57 1.29
CA PHE A 141 7.64 -2.60 0.78
C PHE A 141 6.60 -2.25 1.85
N PHE A 142 5.93 -3.25 2.44
CA PHE A 142 4.92 -2.98 3.46
C PHE A 142 5.52 -2.35 4.72
N PHE A 143 6.71 -2.77 5.13
CA PHE A 143 7.39 -2.18 6.28
C PHE A 143 7.76 -0.70 6.06
N VAL A 144 8.25 -0.33 4.87
CA VAL A 144 8.54 1.08 4.53
C VAL A 144 7.27 1.92 4.50
N ASN A 145 6.15 1.37 4.02
CA ASN A 145 4.85 2.05 4.08
C ASN A 145 4.39 2.30 5.52
N PHE A 146 4.58 1.33 6.42
CA PHE A 146 4.33 1.51 7.85
C PHE A 146 5.20 2.64 8.42
N LEU A 147 6.51 2.63 8.17
CA LEU A 147 7.43 3.65 8.67
C LEU A 147 7.02 5.05 8.18
N ALA A 148 6.68 5.19 6.89
CA ALA A 148 6.20 6.45 6.35
C ALA A 148 4.90 6.92 7.03
N ALA A 149 3.92 6.03 7.21
CA ALA A 149 2.66 6.37 7.90
C ALA A 149 2.88 6.71 9.40
N ALA A 150 3.81 6.04 10.07
CA ALA A 150 4.18 6.33 11.45
C ALA A 150 4.87 7.69 11.57
N LEU A 151 5.82 8.01 10.67
CA LEU A 151 6.49 9.30 10.60
C LEU A 151 5.50 10.44 10.32
N GLU A 152 4.60 10.26 9.36
CA GLU A 152 3.51 11.21 9.09
C GLU A 152 2.63 11.43 10.33
N THR A 153 2.35 10.38 11.10
CA THR A 153 1.57 10.50 12.35
C THR A 153 2.29 11.37 13.38
N ILE A 154 3.61 11.23 13.51
CA ILE A 154 4.42 12.06 14.41
C ILE A 154 4.42 13.51 13.91
N ILE A 155 4.71 13.73 12.63
CA ILE A 155 4.76 15.06 12.00
C ILE A 155 3.41 15.79 12.17
N PHE A 156 2.29 15.12 11.89
CA PHE A 156 0.96 15.71 11.98
C PHE A 156 0.55 16.11 13.41
N LYS A 157 1.19 15.53 14.44
CA LYS A 157 0.97 15.91 15.83
C LYS A 157 1.72 17.17 16.24
N THR A 158 2.77 17.56 15.51
CA THR A 158 3.58 18.75 15.83
C THR A 158 2.80 20.04 15.62
N ALA A 159 3.00 21.02 16.51
CA ALA A 159 2.34 22.32 16.43
C ALA A 159 2.78 23.13 15.20
N SER A 160 4.05 23.03 14.83
CA SER A 160 4.63 23.71 13.65
C SER A 160 3.97 23.23 12.34
N PHE A 161 3.78 21.91 12.19
CA PHE A 161 3.10 21.37 11.02
C PHE A 161 1.65 21.83 10.94
N LYS A 162 0.90 21.79 12.05
CA LYS A 162 -0.48 22.27 12.10
C LYS A 162 -0.56 23.75 11.71
N ALA A 163 0.26 24.61 12.31
CA ALA A 163 0.31 26.03 12.02
C ALA A 163 0.67 26.33 10.55
N SER A 164 1.62 25.59 9.97
CA SER A 164 1.97 25.71 8.55
C SER A 164 0.81 25.27 7.66
N ARG A 165 0.23 24.11 7.96
CA ARG A 165 -0.88 23.52 7.20
C ARG A 165 -2.10 24.43 7.17
N ASP A 166 -2.42 25.11 8.26
CA ASP A 166 -3.60 25.96 8.35
C ASP A 166 -3.43 27.28 7.59
N ARG A 167 -2.19 27.66 7.21
CA ARG A 167 -1.90 28.80 6.32
C ARG A 167 -2.03 28.47 4.83
N VAL A 168 -2.07 27.19 4.46
CA VAL A 168 -2.12 26.76 3.06
C VAL A 168 -3.58 26.51 2.65
N PRO A 169 -4.05 27.07 1.50
CA PRO A 169 -5.40 26.81 1.01
C PRO A 169 -5.70 25.31 0.83
N GLY A 170 -6.95 24.90 1.08
CA GLY A 170 -7.36 23.50 1.04
C GLY A 170 -6.99 22.77 -0.26
N THR A 171 -7.27 23.39 -1.41
CA THR A 171 -6.94 22.81 -2.73
C THR A 171 -5.44 22.59 -2.91
N LEU A 172 -4.61 23.57 -2.52
CA LEU A 172 -3.16 23.46 -2.64
C LEU A 172 -2.61 22.37 -1.71
N ARG A 173 -3.16 22.24 -0.49
CA ARG A 173 -2.81 21.12 0.41
C ARG A 173 -3.10 19.76 -0.20
N THR A 174 -4.25 19.62 -0.87
CA THR A 174 -4.62 18.40 -1.56
C THR A 174 -3.65 18.08 -2.70
N ILE A 175 -3.29 19.06 -3.53
CA ILE A 175 -2.30 18.89 -4.61
C ILE A 175 -0.94 18.48 -4.05
N ILE A 176 -0.42 19.21 -3.06
CA ILE A 176 0.85 18.90 -2.39
C ILE A 176 0.83 17.47 -1.84
N GLY A 177 -0.27 17.07 -1.20
CA GLY A 177 -0.42 15.74 -0.65
C GLY A 177 -0.43 14.63 -1.72
N PHE A 178 -1.12 14.85 -2.85
CA PHE A 178 -1.05 13.90 -3.97
C PHE A 178 0.35 13.83 -4.58
N CYS A 179 1.03 14.96 -4.77
CA CYS A 179 2.42 14.98 -5.23
C CYS A 179 3.35 14.22 -4.28
N TRP A 180 3.13 14.36 -2.96
CA TRP A 180 3.87 13.64 -1.94
C TRP A 180 3.64 12.12 -2.04
N VAL A 181 2.38 11.66 -2.09
CA VAL A 181 2.06 10.22 -2.20
C VAL A 181 2.59 9.62 -3.50
N PHE A 182 2.44 10.34 -4.62
CA PHE A 182 3.02 9.92 -5.89
C PHE A 182 4.54 9.80 -5.80
N THR A 183 5.22 10.83 -5.26
CA THR A 183 6.68 10.82 -5.10
C THR A 183 7.12 9.66 -4.20
N PHE A 184 6.40 9.40 -3.12
CA PHE A 184 6.69 8.27 -2.24
C PHE A 184 6.62 6.94 -2.99
N PHE A 185 5.52 6.66 -3.71
CA PHE A 185 5.41 5.43 -4.49
C PHE A 185 6.34 5.38 -5.70
N PHE A 186 6.74 6.52 -6.27
CA PHE A 186 7.78 6.60 -7.31
C PHE A 186 9.11 6.00 -6.84
N HIS A 187 9.44 6.18 -5.56
CA HIS A 187 10.67 5.65 -4.98
C HIS A 187 10.50 4.22 -4.43
N VAL A 188 9.33 3.92 -3.86
CA VAL A 188 9.09 2.68 -3.09
C VAL A 188 8.47 1.55 -3.92
N ALA A 189 7.53 1.82 -4.81
CA ALA A 189 6.85 0.78 -5.60
C ALA A 189 7.80 -0.08 -6.47
N PRO A 190 8.88 0.49 -7.06
CA PRO A 190 9.88 -0.31 -7.76
C PRO A 190 10.49 -1.42 -6.91
N LEU A 191 10.67 -1.25 -5.59
CA LEU A 191 11.25 -2.29 -4.74
C LEU A 191 10.43 -3.59 -4.79
N TRP A 192 9.12 -3.46 -4.93
CA TRP A 192 8.16 -4.55 -4.91
C TRP A 192 7.83 -5.08 -6.31
N MET A 193 7.61 -4.19 -7.27
CA MET A 193 7.12 -4.58 -8.60
C MET A 193 8.20 -5.07 -9.54
N TYR A 194 9.43 -4.56 -9.39
CA TYR A 194 10.52 -4.87 -10.30
C TYR A 194 10.89 -6.36 -10.34
N PRO A 195 11.02 -7.06 -9.19
CA PRO A 195 11.26 -8.50 -9.21
C PRO A 195 10.16 -9.29 -9.95
N LYS A 196 8.89 -8.89 -9.77
CA LYS A 196 7.74 -9.55 -10.41
C LYS A 196 7.74 -9.35 -11.92
N ILE A 197 8.02 -8.13 -12.38
CA ILE A 197 8.15 -7.81 -13.80
C ILE A 197 9.31 -8.59 -14.43
N HIS A 198 10.47 -8.63 -13.77
CA HIS A 198 11.64 -9.38 -14.24
C HIS A 198 11.34 -10.88 -14.33
N TYR A 199 10.68 -11.45 -13.31
CA TYR A 199 10.25 -12.85 -13.35
C TYR A 199 9.26 -13.12 -14.49
N ALA A 200 8.30 -12.22 -14.72
CA ALA A 200 7.35 -12.35 -15.82
C ALA A 200 8.04 -12.34 -17.19
N PHE A 201 9.06 -11.50 -17.40
CA PHE A 201 9.85 -11.48 -18.65
C PHE A 201 10.59 -12.80 -18.88
N ILE A 202 11.25 -13.33 -17.85
CA ILE A 202 11.93 -14.63 -17.93
C ILE A 202 10.93 -15.73 -18.33
N LYS A 203 9.76 -15.77 -17.68
CA LYS A 203 8.72 -16.77 -17.96
C LYS A 203 8.14 -16.64 -19.37
N ALA A 204 8.07 -15.43 -19.91
CA ALA A 204 7.61 -15.16 -21.28
C ALA A 204 8.66 -15.53 -22.36
N GLY A 205 9.84 -16.04 -21.98
CA GLY A 205 10.92 -16.33 -22.92
C GLY A 205 11.56 -15.07 -23.52
N ILE A 206 11.27 -13.89 -22.96
CA ILE A 206 11.88 -12.63 -23.37
C ILE A 206 13.23 -12.57 -22.65
N GLN A 207 14.27 -13.13 -23.28
CA GLN A 207 15.65 -12.91 -22.83
C GLN A 207 15.98 -11.43 -23.00
N GLU A 208 16.58 -10.84 -21.95
CA GLU A 208 17.07 -9.46 -21.93
C GLU A 208 18.13 -9.27 -23.03
N THR A 209 17.67 -8.98 -24.24
CA THR A 209 18.49 -8.40 -25.30
C THR A 209 18.37 -6.90 -25.12
N LEU A 210 19.12 -6.33 -24.16
CA LEU A 210 19.52 -4.92 -24.03
C LEU A 210 20.38 -4.71 -22.76
#